data_AF-A0A7Y3XH45-F1
#
_entry.id   AF-A0A7Y3XH45-F1
#
_cell.length_a   1.000
_cell.length_b   1.000
_cell.length_c   1.000
_cell.angle_alpha   90.00
_cell.angle_beta   90.00
_cell.angle_gamma   90.00
#
_symmetry.space_group_name_H-M   'P 1'
#
loop_
_entity.id
_entity.type
_entity.pdbx_description
1 polymer ?
#
loop_
_entity_poly.entity_id
_entity_poly.type
_entity_poly.pdbx_seq_one_letter_code
_entity_poly.pdbx_strand_id
1 'polypeptide(L)'
;MSSEAVRLTIQVVLSVTFILGVLWVMFRVRGEPVTDHPAAPLLAFASIWLGVSAIGLGIFLWFTTNPDPWVVTTVLAYAAAISTGTLSLWVYRNTPPEMTSEPIQMQKQQARIGIALGLTSVALWYTFILTHKPILTPTG
;
A
#
# COMPACT_ATOMS: atom_id res chain seq x y z
N MET A 1 -8.75 -15.11 26.62
CA MET A 1 -8.65 -15.00 25.15
C MET A 1 -7.32 -15.59 24.73
N SER A 2 -7.28 -16.44 23.70
CA SER A 2 -6.01 -16.97 23.17
C SER A 2 -5.14 -15.82 22.65
N SER A 3 -3.82 -15.94 22.77
CA SER A 3 -2.83 -14.98 22.25
C SER A 3 -3.09 -14.59 20.79
N GLU A 4 -3.55 -15.55 19.97
CA GLU A 4 -3.88 -15.36 18.56
C GLU A 4 -5.10 -14.45 18.35
N ALA A 5 -6.17 -14.61 19.14
CA ALA A 5 -7.36 -13.78 19.02
C ALA A 5 -7.04 -12.30 19.31
N VAL A 6 -6.14 -12.03 20.27
CA VAL A 6 -5.67 -10.68 20.59
C VAL A 6 -4.83 -10.12 19.43
N ARG A 7 -3.91 -10.91 18.88
CA ARG A 7 -3.07 -10.51 17.73
C ARG A 7 -3.92 -10.16 16.50
N LEU A 8 -4.87 -11.01 16.17
CA LEU A 8 -5.81 -10.79 15.05
C LEU A 8 -6.64 -9.51 15.27
N THR A 9 -7.17 -9.32 16.48
CA THR A 9 -7.96 -8.13 16.82
C THR A 9 -7.14 -6.86 16.65
N ILE A 10 -5.90 -6.84 17.14
CA ILE A 10 -4.99 -5.70 16.99
C ILE A 10 -4.74 -5.42 15.50
N GLN A 11 -4.49 -6.44 14.68
CA GLN A 11 -4.27 -6.29 13.24
C GLN A 11 -5.49 -5.69 12.52
N VAL A 12 -6.70 -6.19 12.83
CA VAL A 12 -7.95 -5.67 12.26
C VAL A 12 -8.13 -4.20 12.66
N VAL A 13 -7.97 -3.89 13.95
CA VAL A 13 -8.10 -2.50 14.46
C VAL A 13 -7.08 -1.57 13.79
N LEU A 14 -5.82 -1.98 13.69
CA LEU A 14 -4.78 -1.20 13.02
C LEU A 14 -5.08 -1.00 11.54
N SER A 15 -5.53 -2.03 10.83
CA SER A 15 -5.86 -1.96 9.40
C SER A 15 -7.06 -1.05 9.15
N VAL A 16 -8.12 -1.18 9.94
CA VAL A 16 -9.30 -0.30 9.87
C VAL A 16 -8.92 1.14 10.18
N THR A 17 -8.13 1.37 11.23
CA THR A 17 -7.67 2.72 11.60
C THR A 17 -6.81 3.33 10.50
N PHE A 18 -5.93 2.55 9.87
CA PHE A 18 -5.12 3.00 8.74
C PHE A 18 -5.98 3.42 7.55
N ILE A 19 -6.95 2.58 7.14
CA ILE A 19 -7.86 2.89 6.03
C ILE A 19 -8.69 4.15 6.35
N LEU A 20 -9.25 4.24 7.55
CA LEU A 20 -10.01 5.42 7.98
C LEU A 20 -9.13 6.68 7.99
N GLY A 21 -7.87 6.58 8.39
CA GLY A 21 -6.90 7.67 8.31
C GLY A 21 -6.64 8.14 6.88
N VAL A 22 -6.43 7.20 5.96
CA VAL A 22 -6.28 7.48 4.51
C VAL A 22 -7.52 8.19 3.97
N LEU A 23 -8.71 7.64 4.23
CA LEU A 23 -9.98 8.23 3.79
C LEU A 23 -10.22 9.61 4.40
N TRP A 24 -9.87 9.80 5.67
CA TRP A 24 -9.98 11.09 6.34
C TRP A 24 -9.06 12.14 5.71
N VAL A 25 -7.81 11.78 5.37
CA VAL A 25 -6.90 12.67 4.63
C VAL A 25 -7.48 12.99 3.25
N MET A 26 -7.98 11.98 2.53
CA MET A 26 -8.63 12.20 1.23
C MET A 26 -9.81 13.17 1.34
N PHE A 27 -10.61 13.04 2.40
CA PHE A 27 -11.75 13.92 2.65
C PHE A 27 -11.34 15.35 3.04
N ARG A 28 -10.20 15.52 3.73
CA ARG A 28 -9.64 16.84 4.10
C ARG A 28 -9.05 17.59 2.91
N VAL A 29 -8.44 16.88 1.96
CA VAL A 29 -7.90 17.47 0.73
C VAL A 29 -9.06 17.71 -0.25
N ARG A 30 -9.81 18.80 -0.06
CA ARG A 30 -10.94 19.19 -0.93
C ARG A 30 -10.55 20.26 -1.95
N GLY A 31 -11.06 20.06 -3.17
CA GLY A 31 -11.64 21.12 -3.99
C GLY A 31 -10.70 21.91 -4.90
N GLU A 32 -9.52 22.28 -4.44
CA GLU A 32 -8.71 23.25 -5.17
C GLU A 32 -7.59 22.59 -6.01
N PRO A 33 -7.24 23.16 -7.17
CA PRO A 33 -6.05 22.79 -7.91
C PRO A 33 -4.81 23.02 -7.02
N VAL A 34 -4.10 21.96 -6.67
CA VAL A 34 -2.85 22.09 -5.91
C VAL A 34 -1.68 21.94 -6.87
N THR A 35 -0.82 22.95 -6.91
CA THR A 35 0.43 22.96 -7.69
C THR A 35 1.64 22.57 -6.84
N ASP A 36 1.58 22.77 -5.52
CA ASP A 36 2.63 22.39 -4.60
C ASP A 36 2.04 21.89 -3.28
N HIS A 37 2.09 20.57 -3.06
CA HIS A 37 1.67 19.96 -1.81
C HIS A 37 2.89 19.33 -1.14
N PRO A 38 3.29 19.77 0.06
CA PRO A 38 4.59 19.40 0.65
C PRO A 38 4.71 17.89 0.92
N ALA A 39 3.59 17.20 1.17
CA ALA A 39 3.58 15.76 1.42
C ALA A 39 3.52 14.89 0.16
N ALA A 40 3.11 15.43 -1.00
CA ALA A 40 2.87 14.60 -2.18
C ALA A 40 4.14 13.97 -2.80
N PRO A 41 5.30 14.66 -2.82
CA PRO A 41 6.57 14.04 -3.24
C PRO A 41 6.97 12.87 -2.32
N LEU A 42 6.82 13.05 -1.01
CA LEU A 42 7.14 12.02 -0.02
C LEU A 42 6.22 10.81 -0.16
N LEU A 43 4.91 11.02 -0.39
CA LEU A 43 3.94 9.95 -0.62
C LEU A 43 4.24 9.17 -1.90
N ALA A 44 4.56 9.86 -3.00
CA ALA A 44 4.91 9.23 -4.28
C ALA A 44 6.18 8.38 -4.15
N PHE A 45 7.20 8.92 -3.47
CA PHE A 45 8.45 8.23 -3.21
C PHE A 45 8.25 7.01 -2.28
N ALA A 46 7.51 7.19 -1.19
CA ALA A 46 7.18 6.11 -0.27
C ALA A 46 6.42 4.98 -0.97
N SER A 47 5.49 5.31 -1.87
CA SER A 47 4.72 4.31 -2.63
C SER A 47 5.62 3.38 -3.45
N ILE A 48 6.64 3.91 -4.14
CA ILE A 48 7.60 3.08 -4.88
C ILE A 48 8.34 2.14 -3.94
N TRP A 49 8.98 2.68 -2.90
CA TRP A 49 9.84 1.88 -2.03
C TRP A 49 9.05 0.82 -1.26
N LEU A 50 7.86 1.17 -0.78
CA LEU A 50 6.94 0.21 -0.17
C LEU A 50 6.52 -0.87 -1.18
N GLY A 51 6.28 -0.50 -2.44
CA GLY A 51 5.96 -1.45 -3.52
C GLY A 51 7.12 -2.41 -3.80
N VAL A 52 8.34 -1.89 -3.93
CA VAL A 52 9.56 -2.70 -4.11
C VAL A 52 9.77 -3.63 -2.91
N SER A 53 9.65 -3.12 -1.68
CA SER A 53 9.75 -3.92 -0.46
C SER A 53 8.67 -5.00 -0.40
N ALA A 54 7.44 -4.69 -0.81
CA ALA A 54 6.34 -5.64 -0.83
C ALA A 54 6.57 -6.76 -1.85
N ILE A 55 7.14 -6.46 -3.03
CA ILE A 55 7.55 -7.49 -3.98
C ILE A 55 8.69 -8.34 -3.40
N GLY A 56 9.72 -7.70 -2.82
CA GLY A 56 10.84 -8.40 -2.21
C GLY A 56 10.40 -9.35 -1.09
N LEU A 57 9.51 -8.89 -0.20
CA LEU A 57 8.89 -9.72 0.83
C LEU A 57 8.03 -10.83 0.21
N GLY A 58 7.24 -10.50 -0.82
CA GLY A 58 6.44 -11.47 -1.56
C GLY A 58 7.27 -12.60 -2.14
N ILE A 59 8.44 -12.30 -2.73
CA ILE A 59 9.40 -13.28 -3.23
C ILE A 59 10.04 -14.05 -2.07
N PHE A 60 10.45 -13.37 -1.00
CA PHE A 60 11.04 -13.99 0.19
C PHE A 60 10.15 -15.07 0.81
N LEU A 61 8.82 -14.89 0.80
CA LEU A 61 7.87 -15.88 1.29
C LEU A 61 8.00 -17.25 0.61
N TRP A 62 8.45 -17.31 -0.64
CA TRP A 62 8.63 -18.56 -1.38
C TRP A 62 9.87 -19.35 -0.95
N PHE A 63 10.84 -18.68 -0.32
CA PHE A 63 12.13 -19.27 0.03
C PHE A 63 12.30 -19.50 1.54
N THR A 64 11.42 -18.93 2.37
CA THR A 64 11.46 -19.13 3.82
C THR A 64 10.82 -20.45 4.22
N THR A 65 11.40 -21.12 5.21
CA THR A 65 10.86 -22.35 5.80
C THR A 65 9.68 -22.09 6.73
N ASN A 66 9.51 -20.85 7.20
CA ASN A 66 8.40 -20.44 8.06
C ASN A 66 7.79 -19.12 7.57
N PRO A 67 6.85 -19.18 6.59
CA PRO A 67 6.29 -17.99 5.95
C PRO A 67 5.23 -17.27 6.80
N ASP A 68 4.58 -17.95 7.74
CA ASP A 68 3.40 -17.44 8.45
C ASP A 68 3.62 -16.10 9.19
N PRO A 69 4.74 -15.88 9.91
CA PRO A 69 4.97 -14.61 10.58
C PRO A 69 5.10 -13.41 9.63
N TRP A 70 5.52 -13.67 8.39
CA TRP A 70 5.86 -12.65 7.40
C TRP A 70 4.69 -12.26 6.51
N VAL A 71 3.65 -13.11 6.43
CA VAL A 71 2.44 -12.86 5.65
C VAL A 71 1.83 -11.50 5.97
N VAL A 72 1.67 -11.18 7.26
CA VAL A 72 1.09 -9.91 7.72
C VAL A 72 1.94 -8.72 7.28
N THR A 73 3.26 -8.83 7.40
CA THR A 73 4.19 -7.77 6.98
C THR A 73 4.09 -7.51 5.48
N THR A 74 4.01 -8.57 4.66
CA THR A 74 3.81 -8.44 3.21
C THR A 74 2.48 -7.75 2.89
N VAL A 75 1.41 -8.11 3.61
CA VAL A 75 0.09 -7.50 3.47
C VAL A 75 0.11 -6.00 3.76
N LEU A 76 0.72 -5.62 4.89
CA LEU A 76 0.85 -4.21 5.26
C LEU A 76 1.72 -3.45 4.25
N ALA A 77 2.78 -4.06 3.73
CA ALA A 77 3.67 -3.42 2.77
C ALA A 77 2.96 -3.08 1.44
N TYR A 78 2.26 -4.05 0.80
CA TYR A 78 1.56 -3.74 -0.44
C TYR A 78 0.38 -2.77 -0.20
N ALA A 79 -0.31 -2.88 0.94
CA ALA A 79 -1.43 -2.00 1.26
C ALA A 79 -0.96 -0.56 1.46
N ALA A 80 0.19 -0.38 2.12
CA ALA A 80 0.83 0.92 2.29
C ALA A 80 1.32 1.50 0.96
N ALA A 81 1.90 0.68 0.08
CA ALA A 81 2.32 1.09 -1.26
C ALA A 81 1.15 1.62 -2.09
N ILE A 82 0.04 0.89 -2.14
CA ILE A 82 -1.17 1.26 -2.87
C ILE A 82 -1.79 2.52 -2.26
N SER A 83 -1.89 2.59 -0.93
CA SER A 83 -2.55 3.70 -0.24
C SER A 83 -1.78 5.01 -0.38
N THR A 84 -0.45 5.00 -0.21
CA THR A 84 0.40 6.19 -0.37
C THR A 84 0.41 6.69 -1.81
N GLY A 85 0.47 5.78 -2.79
CA GLY A 85 0.37 6.15 -4.20
C GLY A 85 -1.00 6.73 -4.55
N THR A 86 -2.08 6.12 -4.05
CA THR A 86 -3.45 6.61 -4.26
C THR A 86 -3.63 7.99 -3.63
N LEU A 87 -3.09 8.20 -2.42
CA LEU A 87 -3.10 9.52 -1.76
C LEU A 87 -2.35 10.57 -2.58
N SER A 88 -1.17 10.26 -3.11
CA SER A 88 -0.41 11.19 -3.96
C SER A 88 -1.19 11.56 -5.23
N LEU A 89 -1.81 10.58 -5.91
CA LEU A 89 -2.68 10.85 -7.06
C LEU A 89 -3.92 11.65 -6.68
N TRP A 90 -4.50 11.38 -5.51
CA TRP A 90 -5.67 12.06 -4.99
C TRP A 90 -5.39 13.55 -4.72
N VAL A 91 -4.20 13.87 -4.21
CA VAL A 91 -3.78 15.27 -3.99
C VAL A 91 -3.80 16.05 -5.31
N TYR A 92 -3.30 15.44 -6.39
CA TYR A 92 -3.21 16.10 -7.70
C TYR A 92 -4.40 15.84 -8.64
N ARG A 93 -5.52 15.32 -8.13
CA ARG A 93 -6.67 14.90 -8.95
C ARG A 93 -7.35 16.05 -9.68
N ASN A 94 -7.29 17.24 -9.08
CA ASN A 94 -7.92 18.45 -9.62
C ASN A 94 -6.89 19.39 -10.29
N THR A 95 -5.62 19.01 -10.36
CA THR A 95 -4.57 19.84 -10.98
C THR A 95 -4.71 19.74 -12.51
N PRO A 96 -5.04 20.86 -13.21
CA PRO A 96 -5.21 20.85 -14.66
C PRO A 96 -3.89 20.52 -15.39
N PRO A 97 -3.96 20.00 -16.63
CA PRO A 97 -2.77 19.75 -17.45
C PRO A 97 -1.86 20.98 -17.59
N GLU A 98 -2.44 22.16 -17.80
CA GLU A 98 -1.74 23.44 -17.96
C GLU A 98 -1.00 23.91 -16.71
N MET A 99 -1.39 23.44 -15.52
CA MET A 99 -0.74 23.73 -14.23
C MET A 99 0.20 22.60 -13.79
N THR A 100 0.29 21.52 -14.56
CA THR A 100 1.09 20.35 -14.20
C THR A 100 2.53 20.53 -14.67
N SER A 101 3.41 20.92 -13.75
CA SER A 101 4.85 20.98 -13.98
C SER A 101 5.47 19.57 -14.11
N GLU A 102 6.64 19.46 -14.75
CA GLU A 102 7.38 18.21 -14.91
C GLU A 102 7.60 17.44 -13.59
N PRO A 103 7.96 18.08 -12.46
CA PRO A 103 8.05 17.39 -11.17
C PRO A 103 6.74 16.74 -10.72
N ILE A 104 5.59 17.38 -10.97
CA ILE A 104 4.27 16.81 -10.62
C ILE A 104 3.97 15.60 -11.51
N GLN A 105 4.33 15.65 -12.79
CA GLN A 105 4.19 14.50 -13.69
C GLN A 105 5.04 13.31 -13.21
N MET A 106 6.29 13.56 -12.83
CA MET A 106 7.17 12.53 -12.26
C MET A 106 6.57 11.95 -10.98
N GLN A 107 6.03 12.76 -10.08
CA GLN A 107 5.38 12.27 -8.85
C GLN A 107 4.13 11.43 -9.14
N LYS A 108 3.28 11.86 -10.08
CA LYS A 108 2.12 11.07 -10.55
C LYS A 108 2.57 9.74 -11.14
N GLN A 109 3.65 9.74 -11.92
CA GLN A 109 4.22 8.52 -12.49
C GLN A 109 4.79 7.61 -11.40
N GLN A 110 5.52 8.16 -10.43
CA GLN A 110 6.06 7.41 -9.30
C GLN A 110 4.95 6.75 -8.48
N ALA A 111 3.88 7.50 -8.17
CA ALA A 111 2.71 6.96 -7.48
C ALA A 111 2.04 5.83 -8.26
N ARG A 112 1.89 5.95 -9.59
CA ARG A 112 1.36 4.88 -10.46
C ARG A 112 2.26 3.64 -10.45
N ILE A 113 3.57 3.83 -10.52
CA ILE A 113 4.55 2.73 -10.44
C ILE A 113 4.44 2.04 -9.07
N GLY A 114 4.42 2.79 -7.97
CA GLY A 114 4.28 2.23 -6.64
C GLY A 114 2.97 1.44 -6.45
N ILE A 115 1.85 1.94 -6.97
CA ILE A 115 0.58 1.20 -7.01
C ILE A 115 0.73 -0.10 -7.82
N ALA A 116 1.31 -0.03 -9.02
CA ALA A 116 1.50 -1.20 -9.87
C ALA A 116 2.35 -2.27 -9.18
N LEU A 117 3.46 -1.87 -8.53
CA LEU A 117 4.31 -2.77 -7.75
C LEU A 117 3.54 -3.39 -6.57
N GLY A 118 2.74 -2.59 -5.87
CA GLY A 118 1.85 -3.08 -4.81
C GLY A 118 0.86 -4.13 -5.31
N LEU A 119 0.20 -3.88 -6.45
CA LEU A 119 -0.72 -4.85 -7.06
C LEU A 119 0.00 -6.13 -7.53
N THR A 120 1.20 -6.01 -8.10
CA THR A 120 2.03 -7.18 -8.43
C THR A 120 2.38 -7.98 -7.17
N SER A 121 2.72 -7.32 -6.07
CA SER A 121 2.95 -7.99 -4.78
C SER A 121 1.69 -8.71 -4.27
N VAL A 122 0.50 -8.10 -4.38
CA VAL A 122 -0.78 -8.76 -4.07
C VAL A 122 -0.94 -10.05 -4.88
N ALA A 123 -0.68 -10.00 -6.19
CA ALA A 123 -0.79 -11.17 -7.05
C ALA A 123 0.19 -12.29 -6.66
N LEU A 124 1.46 -11.94 -6.38
CA LEU A 124 2.47 -12.89 -5.91
C LEU A 124 2.06 -13.54 -4.58
N TRP A 125 1.57 -12.73 -3.64
CA TRP A 125 1.11 -13.19 -2.34
C TRP A 125 -0.11 -14.11 -2.47
N TYR A 126 -1.11 -13.71 -3.26
CA TYR A 126 -2.32 -14.51 -3.45
C TYR A 126 -1.98 -15.86 -4.11
N THR A 127 -1.07 -15.84 -5.08
CA THR A 127 -0.53 -17.07 -5.71
C THR A 127 0.18 -17.95 -4.69
N PHE A 128 0.98 -17.36 -3.81
CA PHE A 128 1.66 -18.09 -2.72
C PHE A 128 0.64 -18.78 -1.80
N ILE A 129 -0.38 -18.07 -1.34
CA ILE A 129 -1.42 -18.63 -0.45
C ILE A 129 -2.14 -19.80 -1.14
N LEU A 130 -2.54 -19.66 -2.40
CA LEU A 130 -3.25 -20.71 -3.13
C LEU A 130 -2.41 -21.97 -3.37
N THR A 131 -1.08 -21.83 -3.45
CA THR A 131 -0.17 -22.94 -3.77
C THR A 131 0.41 -23.60 -2.53
N HIS A 132 0.58 -22.87 -1.43
CA HIS A 132 1.30 -23.33 -0.24
C HIS A 132 0.40 -23.50 1.00
N LYS A 133 -0.83 -22.96 1.00
CA LYS A 133 -1.77 -23.14 2.10
C LYS A 133 -2.98 -23.99 1.68
N PRO A 134 -3.42 -24.95 2.51
CA PRO A 134 -4.71 -25.61 2.31
C PRO A 134 -5.81 -24.57 2.16
N ILE A 135 -6.64 -24.74 1.14
CA ILE A 135 -7.88 -23.98 0.93
C ILE A 135 -8.67 -24.14 2.24
N LEU A 136 -8.90 -23.05 3.00
CA LEU A 136 -9.54 -22.97 4.34
C LEU A 136 -8.62 -22.85 5.57
N THR A 137 -7.30 -22.77 5.44
CA THR A 137 -6.45 -22.46 6.60
C THR A 137 -6.60 -20.99 7.00
N PRO A 138 -6.98 -20.66 8.25
CA PRO A 138 -7.04 -19.26 8.68
C PRO A 138 -5.66 -18.60 8.52
N THR A 139 -5.60 -17.52 7.76
CA THR A 139 -4.43 -16.63 7.75
C THR A 139 -4.47 -15.80 9.04
N GLY A 140 -3.78 -16.28 10.08
CA GLY A 140 -3.60 -15.58 11.36
C GLY A 140 -2.54 -14.48 11.35
#